data_AF-A0A6B3HZQ0-F1
#
_entry.id   AF-A0A6B3HZQ0-F1
#
_cell.length_a   1.000
_cell.length_b   1.000
_cell.length_c   1.000
_cell.angle_alpha   90.00
_cell.angle_beta   90.00
_cell.angle_gamma   90.00
#
_symmetry.space_group_name_H-M   'P 1'
#
loop_
_entity.id
_entity.type
_entity.pdbx_description
1 polymer ?
#
loop_
_entity_poly.entity_id
_entity_poly.type
_entity_poly.pdbx_seq_one_letter_code
_entity_poly.pdbx_strand_id
1 'polypeptide(L)'
;MAGADADDALLVLTAMLLTPARFPSVLGDDYVAACAALALEPYEEGYGLVLGQDGEGARWTVVVDDVSLVAVAIAAWDCGMAH
;
A
#
# COMPACT_ATOMS: atom_id res chain seq x y z
N MET A 1 -12.12 9.08 -28.43
CA MET A 1 -10.67 8.88 -28.56
C MET A 1 -10.09 8.86 -27.16
N ALA A 2 -10.11 7.71 -26.48
CA ALA A 2 -9.32 7.56 -25.25
C ALA A 2 -7.86 7.67 -25.67
N GLY A 3 -7.20 8.74 -25.24
CA GLY A 3 -5.84 9.11 -25.66
C GLY A 3 -4.81 8.15 -25.07
N ALA A 4 -3.60 8.18 -25.65
CA ALA A 4 -2.43 7.40 -25.24
C ALA A 4 -2.13 7.47 -23.72
N ASP A 5 -2.64 8.48 -23.01
CA ASP A 5 -2.47 8.67 -21.56
C ASP A 5 -3.10 7.55 -20.69
N ALA A 6 -4.08 6.81 -21.20
CA ALA A 6 -4.70 5.72 -20.44
C ALA A 6 -3.82 4.45 -20.37
N ASP A 7 -3.01 4.21 -21.41
CA ASP A 7 -2.15 3.03 -21.49
C ASP A 7 -0.90 3.20 -20.59
N ASP A 8 -0.42 4.45 -20.41
CA ASP A 8 0.70 4.79 -19.49
C ASP A 8 0.23 5.16 -18.06
N ALA A 9 -1.07 5.02 -17.75
CA ALA A 9 -1.60 5.41 -16.45
C ALA A 9 -1.17 4.44 -15.34
N LEU A 10 -0.57 4.99 -14.26
CA LEU A 10 -0.30 4.24 -13.03
C LEU A 10 -1.53 4.27 -12.14
N LEU A 11 -2.20 3.13 -12.00
CA LEU A 11 -3.40 2.99 -11.17
C LEU A 11 -3.03 2.42 -9.82
N VAL A 12 -3.47 3.09 -8.75
CA VAL A 12 -3.43 2.49 -7.41
C VAL A 12 -4.66 1.62 -7.23
N LEU A 13 -4.43 0.34 -6.96
CA LEU A 13 -5.50 -0.65 -6.79
C LEU A 13 -5.87 -0.85 -5.32
N THR A 14 -4.90 -0.80 -4.43
CA THR A 14 -5.10 -1.07 -3.00
C THR A 14 -4.02 -0.37 -2.19
N ALA A 15 -4.40 0.16 -1.03
CA ALA A 15 -3.43 0.52 0.01
C ALA A 15 -3.79 -0.14 1.34
N MET A 16 -2.78 -0.48 2.12
CA MET A 16 -2.93 -1.10 3.43
C MET A 16 -1.81 -0.68 4.37
N LEU A 17 -2.05 -0.81 5.67
CA LEU A 17 -1.02 -0.57 6.69
C LEU A 17 -0.53 -1.92 7.21
N LEU A 18 0.77 -2.14 7.07
CA LEU A 18 1.51 -3.24 7.68
C LEU A 18 2.02 -2.76 9.04
N THR A 19 1.13 -2.75 10.03
CA THR A 19 1.46 -2.40 11.42
C THR A 19 0.90 -3.46 12.38
N PRO A 20 1.65 -3.84 13.43
CA PRO A 20 1.17 -4.80 14.42
C PRO A 20 -0.12 -4.33 15.12
N ALA A 21 -0.24 -3.03 15.37
CA ALA A 21 -1.36 -2.45 16.10
C ALA A 21 -2.71 -2.55 15.34
N ARG A 22 -2.70 -2.52 13.99
CA ARG A 22 -3.95 -2.56 13.20
C ARG A 22 -4.49 -3.98 13.04
N PHE A 23 -3.63 -5.00 13.14
CA PHE A 23 -3.99 -6.41 13.05
C PHE A 23 -3.33 -7.27 14.14
N PRO A 24 -3.61 -7.04 15.43
CA PRO A 24 -2.86 -7.66 16.52
C PRO A 24 -2.88 -9.19 16.51
N SER A 25 -4.00 -9.79 16.09
CA SER A 25 -4.19 -11.24 16.03
C SER A 25 -3.64 -11.91 14.76
N VAL A 26 -3.28 -11.12 13.74
CA VAL A 26 -2.81 -11.63 12.42
C VAL A 26 -1.35 -11.28 12.18
N LEU A 27 -0.88 -10.14 12.70
CA LEU A 27 0.49 -9.65 12.54
C LEU A 27 1.25 -9.58 13.86
N GLY A 28 0.65 -9.86 15.02
CA GLY A 28 1.33 -9.71 16.32
C GLY A 28 2.69 -10.41 16.36
N ASP A 29 2.69 -11.73 16.20
CA ASP A 29 3.93 -12.52 16.14
C ASP A 29 4.48 -12.63 14.70
N ASP A 30 3.62 -12.43 13.68
CA ASP A 30 3.96 -12.63 12.27
C ASP A 30 4.53 -11.38 11.58
N TYR A 31 4.55 -10.21 12.23
CA TYR A 31 5.03 -8.96 11.62
C TYR A 31 6.47 -9.06 11.12
N VAL A 32 7.36 -9.66 11.91
CA VAL A 32 8.77 -9.85 11.52
C VAL A 32 8.88 -10.77 10.30
N ALA A 33 8.07 -11.84 10.25
CA ALA A 33 8.04 -12.75 9.11
C ALA A 33 7.47 -12.06 7.85
N ALA A 34 6.46 -11.20 8.01
CA ALA A 34 5.89 -10.41 6.92
C ALA A 34 6.91 -9.38 6.38
N CYS A 35 7.64 -8.68 7.24
CA CYS A 35 8.74 -7.80 6.83
C CYS A 35 9.82 -8.58 6.07
N ALA A 36 10.23 -9.74 6.58
CA ALA A 36 11.24 -10.57 5.92
C ALA A 36 10.80 -11.06 4.54
N ALA A 37 9.52 -11.43 4.36
CA ALA A 37 8.96 -11.82 3.07
C ALA A 37 8.99 -10.69 2.03
N LEU A 38 9.02 -9.44 2.49
CA LEU A 38 9.14 -8.24 1.67
C LEU A 38 10.58 -7.68 1.60
N ALA A 39 11.55 -8.40 2.18
CA ALA A 39 12.94 -7.95 2.33
C ALA A 39 13.09 -6.61 3.06
N LEU A 40 12.27 -6.38 4.09
CA LEU A 40 12.28 -5.20 4.95
C LEU A 40 12.87 -5.54 6.32
N GLU A 41 13.55 -4.56 6.93
CA GLU A 41 13.84 -4.62 8.35
C GLU A 41 12.57 -4.35 9.17
N PRO A 42 12.34 -5.04 10.30
CA PRO A 42 11.22 -4.70 11.17
C PRO A 42 11.34 -3.28 11.68
N TYR A 43 10.30 -2.48 11.45
CA TYR A 43 10.21 -1.09 11.87
C TYR A 43 9.05 -0.91 12.87
N GLU A 44 9.27 -0.22 13.99
CA GLU A 44 8.31 -0.17 15.11
C GLU A 44 7.01 0.54 14.73
N GLU A 45 7.13 1.63 14.00
CA GLU A 45 6.02 2.44 13.49
C GLU A 45 5.27 1.71 12.36
N GLY A 46 5.94 0.76 11.70
CA GLY A 46 5.41 -0.06 10.63
C GLY A 46 5.51 0.56 9.24
N TYR A 47 4.85 -0.05 8.26
CA TYR A 47 4.91 0.38 6.86
C TYR A 47 3.51 0.58 6.26
N GLY A 48 3.40 1.52 5.35
CA GLY A 48 2.30 1.55 4.38
C GLY A 48 2.67 0.74 3.13
N LEU A 49 1.71 0.00 2.57
CA LEU A 49 1.88 -0.70 1.30
C LEU A 49 0.88 -0.15 0.29
N VAL A 50 1.36 0.19 -0.89
CA VAL A 50 0.54 0.62 -2.02
C VAL A 50 0.75 -0.33 -3.18
N LEU A 51 -0.31 -1.03 -3.58
CA LEU A 51 -0.31 -1.94 -4.71
C LEU A 51 -0.88 -1.22 -5.92
N GLY A 52 -0.12 -1.22 -7.00
CA GLY A 52 -0.50 -0.55 -8.25
C GLY A 52 -0.39 -1.46 -9.46
N GLN A 53 -0.98 -0.98 -10.55
CA GLN A 53 -0.89 -1.61 -11.86
C GLN A 53 -0.92 -0.54 -12.97
N ASP A 54 -0.23 -0.79 -14.08
CA ASP A 54 -0.26 0.07 -15.25
C ASP A 54 -1.42 -0.34 -16.18
N GLY A 55 -1.57 0.40 -17.29
CA GLY A 55 -2.56 0.09 -18.33
C GLY A 55 -2.32 -1.25 -19.03
N GLU A 56 -1.09 -1.75 -19.05
CA GLU A 56 -0.71 -3.02 -19.69
C GLU A 56 -0.89 -4.24 -18.77
N GLY A 57 -1.06 -4.04 -17.46
CA GLY A 57 -1.27 -5.11 -16.49
C GLY A 57 -0.07 -5.44 -15.60
N ALA A 58 1.06 -4.76 -15.75
CA ALA A 58 2.21 -4.95 -14.88
C ALA A 58 1.89 -4.44 -13.47
N ARG A 59 2.30 -5.20 -12.44
CA ARG A 59 1.95 -4.92 -11.03
C ARG A 59 3.20 -4.62 -10.21
N TRP A 60 3.03 -3.76 -9.22
CA TRP A 60 4.08 -3.42 -8.27
C TRP A 60 3.53 -3.17 -6.87
N THR A 61 4.44 -3.19 -5.90
CA THR A 61 4.18 -2.80 -4.52
C THR A 61 5.17 -1.70 -4.16
N VAL A 62 4.65 -0.56 -3.68
CA VAL A 62 5.46 0.49 -3.05
C VAL A 62 5.37 0.31 -1.54
N VAL A 63 6.53 0.23 -0.89
CA VAL A 63 6.65 0.28 0.57
C VAL A 63 6.90 1.72 0.98
N VAL A 64 6.14 2.21 1.95
CA VAL A 64 6.19 3.58 2.45
C VAL A 64 6.48 3.53 3.95
N ASP A 65 7.52 4.22 4.40
CA ASP A 65 7.91 4.32 5.81
C ASP A 65 7.06 5.33 6.60
N ASP A 66 6.47 6.32 5.92
CA ASP A 66 5.42 7.17 6.51
C ASP A 66 4.04 6.48 6.44
N VAL A 67 3.72 5.76 7.52
CA VAL A 67 2.41 5.11 7.71
C VAL A 67 1.25 6.10 7.72
N SER A 68 1.48 7.31 8.23
CA SER A 68 0.44 8.34 8.34
C SER A 68 0.00 8.82 6.96
N LEU A 69 0.93 8.96 6.03
CA LEU A 69 0.64 9.30 4.63
C LEU A 69 -0.33 8.28 3.99
N VAL A 70 -0.04 6.99 4.14
CA VAL A 70 -0.89 5.93 3.56
C VAL A 70 -2.23 5.82 4.30
N ALA A 71 -2.24 6.03 5.62
CA ALA A 71 -3.48 6.06 6.39
C ALA A 71 -4.42 7.19 5.94
N VAL A 72 -3.87 8.37 5.66
CA VAL A 72 -4.64 9.51 5.12
C VAL A 72 -5.17 9.22 3.72
N ALA A 73 -4.36 8.62 2.84
CA ALA A 73 -4.81 8.23 1.50
C ALA A 73 -5.99 7.25 1.55
N ILE A 74 -5.91 6.22 2.41
CA ILE A 74 -7.01 5.27 2.64
C ILE A 74 -8.26 6.01 3.13
N ALA A 75 -8.12 6.86 4.15
CA ALA A 75 -9.26 7.61 4.70
C ALA A 75 -9.90 8.52 3.64
N ALA A 76 -9.11 9.14 2.77
CA ALA A 76 -9.63 9.97 1.67
C ALA A 76 -10.46 9.16 0.66
N TRP A 77 -9.98 7.99 0.26
CA TRP A 77 -10.73 7.08 -0.62
C TRP A 77 -12.00 6.54 0.05
N ASP A 78 -11.92 6.16 1.32
CA ASP A 78 -13.09 5.68 2.08
C ASP A 78 -14.17 6.76 2.20
N CYS A 79 -13.77 8.04 2.27
CA CYS A 79 -14.70 9.18 2.25
C CYS A 79 -15.24 9.51 0.85
N GLY A 80 -14.81 8.80 -0.20
CA GLY A 80 -15.21 9.08 -1.57
C GLY A 80 -14.58 10.33 -2.18
N MET A 81 -13.46 10.81 -1.63
CA MET A 81 -12.66 11.87 -2.28
C MET A 81 -11.86 11.24 -3.43
N ALA A 82 -12.57 10.82 -4.48
CA ALA A 82 -11.96 10.39 -5.72
C ALA A 82 -11.63 11.65 -6.53
N HIS A 83 -10.36 12.06 -6.46
CA HIS A 83 -9.73 13.13 -7.24
C HIS A 83 -10.00 14.57 -6.77
#